data_AF-A0A412Q989-F1
#
_entry.id   AF-A0A412Q989-F1
#
_cell.length_a   1.000
_cell.length_b   1.000
_cell.length_c   1.000
_cell.angle_alpha   90.00
_cell.angle_beta   90.00
_cell.angle_gamma   90.00
#
_symmetry.space_group_name_H-M   'P 1'
#
loop_
_entity.id
_entity.type
_entity.pdbx_description
1 polymer ?
#
loop_
_entity_poly.entity_id
_entity_poly.type
_entity_poly.pdbx_seq_one_letter_code
_entity_poly.pdbx_strand_id
1 'polypeptide(L)'
;MALFCCIPDADTSMNYLVGMIYSNLFQTLYYVVDRKYGGRLLIPVHCIMDEWPNVALPDDFDKILATMRSRGISCSIIIQNIAQMKVVLWSLS
;
A
#
# COMPACT_ATOMS: atom_id res chain seq x y z
N MET A 1 10.59 -4.38 13.37
CA MET A 1 10.55 -2.91 13.21
C MET A 1 9.26 -2.57 12.50
N ALA A 2 8.50 -1.60 13.00
CA ALA A 2 7.21 -1.20 12.44
C ALA A 2 7.23 0.32 12.18
N LEU A 3 6.72 0.72 11.02
CA LEU A 3 6.54 2.12 10.66
C LEU A 3 5.06 2.45 10.83
N PHE A 4 4.76 3.48 11.63
CA PHE A 4 3.41 3.97 11.82
C PHE A 4 3.30 5.38 11.25
N CYS A 5 2.42 5.56 10.26
CA CYS A 5 2.07 6.87 9.74
C CYS A 5 0.79 7.34 10.44
N CYS A 6 0.93 8.17 11.47
CA CYS A 6 -0.19 8.81 12.14
C CYS A 6 -0.55 10.09 11.40
N ILE A 7 -1.75 10.15 10.82
CA ILE A 7 -2.23 11.29 10.03
C ILE A 7 -3.37 11.98 10.80
N PRO A 8 -3.41 13.32 10.88
CA PRO A 8 -4.53 14.04 11.46
C PRO A 8 -5.77 13.99 10.54
N ASP A 9 -6.89 13.54 11.11
CA ASP A 9 -8.22 13.35 10.47
C ASP A 9 -8.82 14.63 9.83
N ALA A 10 -8.30 15.81 10.21
CA ALA A 10 -8.95 17.09 9.94
C ALA A 10 -8.67 17.68 8.54
N ASP A 11 -7.70 17.16 7.77
CA ASP A 11 -7.25 17.84 6.55
C ASP A 11 -6.97 16.87 5.40
N THR A 12 -7.93 16.75 4.48
CA THR A 12 -7.84 15.95 3.25
C THR A 12 -6.71 16.39 2.31
N SER A 13 -6.14 17.58 2.54
CA SER A 13 -4.96 18.08 1.85
C SER A 13 -3.71 17.21 2.08
N MET A 14 -3.62 16.48 3.20
CA MET A 14 -2.48 15.61 3.51
C MET A 14 -2.55 14.21 2.87
N ASN A 15 -3.69 13.85 2.25
CA ASN A 15 -3.87 12.53 1.63
C ASN A 15 -2.87 12.29 0.48
N TYR A 16 -2.47 13.35 -0.22
CA TYR A 16 -1.42 13.27 -1.25
C TYR A 16 -0.04 12.91 -0.67
N LEU A 17 0.30 13.47 0.51
CA LEU A 17 1.56 13.17 1.20
C LEU A 17 1.63 11.69 1.58
N VAL A 18 0.50 11.13 2.01
CA VAL A 18 0.35 9.71 2.34
C VAL A 18 0.52 8.83 1.11
N GLY A 19 -0.11 9.18 -0.01
CA GLY A 19 0.09 8.51 -1.30
C GLY A 19 1.55 8.53 -1.76
N MET A 20 2.24 9.66 -1.58
CA MET A 20 3.69 9.76 -1.85
C MET A 20 4.53 8.85 -0.94
N ILE A 21 4.22 8.80 0.35
CA ILE A 21 4.94 7.93 1.31
C ILE A 21 4.75 6.46 0.92
N TYR A 22 3.52 6.04 0.60
CA TYR A 22 3.25 4.68 0.13
C TYR A 22 4.01 4.36 -1.15
N SER A 23 4.01 5.27 -2.12
CA SER A 23 4.74 5.10 -3.38
C SER A 23 6.24 4.89 -3.15
N ASN A 24 6.85 5.73 -2.31
CA ASN A 24 8.26 5.62 -1.95
C ASN A 24 8.56 4.35 -1.14
N LEU A 25 7.65 3.94 -0.24
CA LEU A 25 7.78 2.72 0.54
C LEU A 25 7.82 1.49 -0.38
N PHE A 26 6.85 1.35 -1.28
CA PHE A 26 6.80 0.23 -2.22
C PHE A 26 8.01 0.24 -3.16
N GLN A 27 8.37 1.38 -3.74
CA GLN A 27 9.57 1.48 -4.60
C GLN A 27 10.85 1.07 -3.87
N THR A 28 11.03 1.51 -2.61
CA THR A 28 12.20 1.14 -1.81
C THR A 28 12.21 -0.36 -1.50
N LEU A 29 11.06 -0.93 -1.13
CA LEU A 29 10.95 -2.37 -0.88
C LEU A 29 11.29 -3.18 -2.14
N TYR A 30 10.79 -2.80 -3.30
CA TYR A 30 11.09 -3.46 -4.58
C TYR A 30 12.57 -3.33 -4.93
N TYR A 31 13.14 -2.14 -4.78
CA TYR A 31 14.56 -1.91 -5.02
C TYR A 31 15.44 -2.79 -4.12
N VAL A 32 15.08 -2.93 -2.84
CA VAL A 32 15.79 -3.80 -1.89
C VAL A 32 15.61 -5.28 -2.25
N VAL A 33 14.40 -5.72 -2.61
CA VAL A 33 14.16 -7.10 -3.06
C VAL A 33 15.03 -7.44 -4.26
N ASP A 34 15.02 -6.58 -5.28
CA ASP A 34 15.67 -6.85 -6.55
C ASP A 34 17.21 -6.74 -6.43
N ARG A 35 17.73 -5.76 -5.70
CA ARG A 35 19.20 -5.57 -5.56
C ARG A 35 19.86 -6.36 -4.44
N LYS A 36 19.16 -6.59 -3.32
CA LYS A 36 19.77 -7.18 -2.12
C LYS A 36 19.40 -8.65 -1.93
N TYR A 37 18.19 -9.06 -2.32
CA TYR A 37 17.68 -10.41 -2.04
C TYR A 37 17.36 -11.25 -3.28
N GLY A 38 17.55 -10.70 -4.48
CA GLY A 38 17.47 -11.45 -5.75
C GLY A 38 16.09 -12.05 -6.06
N GLY A 39 15.01 -11.51 -5.49
CA GLY A 39 13.65 -11.88 -5.87
C GLY A 39 12.64 -12.05 -4.73
N ARG A 40 13.07 -12.20 -3.47
CA ARG A 40 12.14 -12.25 -2.32
C ARG A 40 12.77 -11.72 -1.03
N LEU A 41 12.03 -10.91 -0.27
CA LEU A 41 12.46 -10.46 1.05
C LEU A 41 12.66 -11.64 2.02
N LEU A 42 13.76 -11.61 2.77
CA LEU A 42 14.05 -12.56 3.84
C LEU A 42 13.00 -12.47 4.98
N ILE A 43 12.54 -11.25 5.27
CA ILE A 43 11.54 -10.96 6.30
C ILE A 43 10.32 -10.38 5.59
N PRO A 44 9.15 -11.03 5.66
CA PRO A 44 7.96 -10.54 4.98
C PRO A 44 7.48 -9.23 5.62
N VAL A 45 7.08 -8.28 4.77
CA VAL A 45 6.55 -6.98 5.19
C VAL A 45 5.05 -6.99 5.00
N HIS A 46 4.30 -6.69 6.07
CA HIS A 46 2.85 -6.61 6.05
C HIS A 46 2.41 -5.16 6.25
N CYS A 47 1.81 -4.55 5.23
CA CYS A 47 1.25 -3.20 5.29
C CYS A 47 -0.21 -3.26 5.75
N ILE A 48 -0.58 -2.47 6.74
CA ILE A 48 -1.98 -2.30 7.15
C ILE A 48 -2.40 -0.90 6.74
N MET A 49 -3.40 -0.81 5.86
CA MET A 49 -3.89 0.45 5.31
C MET A 49 -5.31 0.67 5.82
N ASP A 50 -5.45 1.51 6.84
CA ASP A 50 -6.72 2.13 7.24
C ASP A 50 -6.89 3.39 6.37
N GLU A 51 -8.10 3.71 5.92
CA GLU A 51 -8.40 4.81 4.97
C GLU A 51 -7.96 4.66 3.50
N TRP A 52 -7.91 3.43 2.97
CA TRP A 52 -7.70 3.18 1.53
C TRP A 52 -8.49 4.07 0.55
N PRO A 53 -9.80 4.34 0.74
CA PRO A 53 -10.60 5.12 -0.21
C PRO A 53 -10.40 6.64 -0.12
N ASN A 54 -9.84 7.17 0.97
CA ASN A 54 -9.57 8.60 1.12
C ASN A 54 -8.20 8.99 0.56
N VAL A 55 -7.28 8.03 0.46
CA VAL A 55 -5.94 8.23 -0.10
C VAL A 55 -5.99 8.01 -1.61
N ALA A 56 -5.49 8.98 -2.37
CA ALA A 56 -5.24 8.80 -3.80
C ALA A 56 -4.19 7.70 -3.98
N LEU A 57 -4.63 6.51 -4.36
CA LEU A 57 -3.73 5.40 -4.65
C LEU A 57 -2.92 5.70 -5.91
N PRO A 58 -1.73 5.10 -6.04
CA PRO A 58 -1.08 5.02 -7.33
C PRO A 58 -2.00 4.28 -8.32
N ASP A 59 -2.14 4.79 -9.55
CA ASP A 59 -2.95 4.16 -10.62
C ASP A 59 -2.55 2.69 -10.92
N ASP A 60 -1.33 2.28 -10.51
CA ASP A 60 -0.80 0.93 -10.70
C ASP A 60 -0.91 0.04 -9.44
N PHE A 61 -1.73 0.39 -8.46
CA PHE A 61 -1.83 -0.37 -7.20
C PHE A 61 -2.21 -1.84 -7.43
N ASP A 62 -3.08 -2.16 -8.39
CA ASP A 62 -3.44 -3.55 -8.71
C ASP A 62 -2.24 -4.36 -9.23
N LYS A 63 -1.35 -3.73 -10.01
CA LYS A 63 -0.10 -4.35 -10.46
C LYS A 63 0.86 -4.54 -9.29
N ILE A 64 0.92 -3.58 -8.37
CA ILE A 64 1.71 -3.72 -7.14
C ILE A 64 1.16 -4.90 -6.34
N LEU A 65 -0.16 -4.98 -6.11
CA LEU A 65 -0.82 -6.06 -5.38
C LEU A 65 -0.54 -7.44 -6.00
N ALA A 66 -0.61 -7.55 -7.33
CA ALA A 66 -0.31 -8.78 -8.04
C ALA A 66 1.17 -9.20 -7.93
N THR A 67 2.08 -8.23 -7.90
CA THR A 67 3.54 -8.48 -7.95
C THR A 67 4.22 -8.48 -6.59
N MET A 68 3.57 -7.99 -5.54
CA MET A 68 4.13 -7.88 -4.19
C MET A 68 4.11 -9.22 -3.45
N ARG A 69 3.15 -10.10 -3.75
CA ARG A 69 3.03 -11.44 -3.18
C ARG A 69 4.29 -12.29 -3.43
N SER A 70 4.81 -12.29 -4.66
CA SER A 70 6.02 -13.05 -5.01
C SER A 70 7.27 -12.52 -4.30
N ARG A 71 7.29 -11.22 -3.99
CA ARG A 71 8.39 -10.52 -3.30
C ARG A 71 8.34 -10.66 -1.79
N GLY A 72 7.32 -11.31 -1.23
CA GLY A 72 7.16 -11.49 0.22
C GLY A 72 6.55 -10.29 0.93
N ILE A 73 5.82 -9.44 0.21
CA ILE A 73 5.12 -8.27 0.77
C ILE A 73 3.62 -8.56 0.69
N SER A 74 2.89 -8.23 1.76
CA SER A 74 1.44 -8.39 1.88
C SER A 74 0.81 -7.07 2.33
N CYS A 75 -0.44 -6.80 1.91
CA CYS A 75 -1.21 -5.69 2.45
C CYS A 75 -2.57 -6.16 2.92
N SER A 76 -3.01 -5.63 4.05
CA SER A 76 -4.37 -5.75 4.56
C SER A 76 -5.01 -4.39 4.54
N ILE A 77 -6.17 -4.31 3.90
CA ILE A 77 -6.87 -3.05 3.73
C ILE A 77 -8.13 -3.06 4.59
N ILE A 78 -8.25 -2.06 5.44
CA ILE A 78 -9.37 -1.91 6.36
C ILE A 78 -10.38 -0.96 5.72
N ILE A 79 -11.60 -1.47 5.52
CA ILE A 79 -12.69 -0.74 4.89
C ILE A 79 -13.75 -0.48 5.96
N GLN A 80 -14.07 0.79 6.20
CA GLN A 80 -15.05 1.20 7.21
C GLN A 80 -16.48 1.27 6.64
N ASN A 81 -16.66 1.36 5.31
CA ASN A 81 -17.98 1.48 4.68
C ASN A 81 -18.15 0.59 3.43
N ILE A 82 -19.32 -0.04 3.29
CA ILE A 82 -19.74 -0.89 2.15
C ILE A 82 -19.67 -0.13 0.80
N ALA A 83 -19.93 1.18 0.79
CA ALA A 83 -19.80 1.98 -0.44
C ALA A 83 -18.37 1.97 -0.99
N GLN A 84 -17.37 1.97 -0.11
CA GLN A 84 -15.96 1.91 -0.46
C GLN A 84 -15.56 0.49 -0.90
N MET A 85 -16.15 -0.54 -0.29
CA MET A 85 -15.96 -1.95 -0.70
C MET A 85 -16.34 -2.21 -2.16
N LYS A 86 -17.34 -1.50 -2.70
CA LYS A 86 -17.70 -1.64 -4.12
C LYS A 86 -16.57 -1.14 -5.01
N VAL A 87 -16.01 0.04 -4.76
CA VAL A 87 -14.93 0.64 -5.58
C VAL A 87 -13.76 -0.32 -5.73
N VAL A 88 -13.38 -0.96 -4.63
CA VAL A 88 -12.34 -1.98 -4.54
C VAL A 88 -12.66 -3.21 -5.40
N LEU A 89 -13.90 -3.70 -5.30
CA LEU A 89 -14.32 -4.88 -6.04
C LEU A 89 -14.25 -4.61 -7.56
N TRP A 90 -14.60 -3.39 -7.98
CA TRP A 90 -14.53 -2.96 -9.38
C TRP A 90 -13.11 -2.66 -9.88
N SER A 91 -12.14 -2.31 -9.02
CA SER A 91 -10.75 -2.10 -9.44
C SER A 91 -9.97 -3.42 -9.58
N LEU A 92 -10.39 -4.45 -8.84
CA LEU A 92 -9.73 -5.77 -8.82
C LEU A 92 -10.31 -6.78 -9.83
N SER A 93 -11.33 -6.42 -10.62
CA SER A 93 -11.94 -7.27 -11.66
C SER A 93 -11.59 -6.81 -13.08
#